data_AF-A0A427Y0J1-F1
#
_entry.id   AF-A0A427Y0J1-F1
#
_cell.length_a   1.000
_cell.length_b   1.000
_cell.length_c   1.000
_cell.angle_alpha   90.00
_cell.angle_beta   90.00
_cell.angle_gamma   90.00
#
_symmetry.space_group_name_H-M   'P 1'
#
loop_
_entity.id
_entity.type
_entity.pdbx_description
1 polymer ?
#
loop_
_entity_poly.entity_id
_entity_poly.type
_entity_poly.pdbx_seq_one_letter_code
_entity_poly.pdbx_strand_id
1 'polypeptide(L)'
;MAAQDILPTIILIGILYALYKWLTGPKTPSDPFRGVTRPMVESVTSAFPDVSIESVVFSLSRTRNPQTTSEIILDRGTLPAAPADFVVPDHLRPVAVRSATPASSSSTAATAQAAAVKQQSLIDRYNLSSRLAGDSAKASASPEPPTSGGGSGVSSGVATPSSIASGKWEATREDREKDLRARKERMILEARRKILEKEAKEAAAAADKAKAE
;
A
#
# COMPACT_ATOMS: atom_id res chain seq x y z
N MET A 1 -23.94 65.44 8.27
CA MET A 1 -22.64 64.76 8.48
C MET A 1 -22.47 63.71 7.41
N ALA A 2 -21.26 63.58 6.90
CA ALA A 2 -20.95 63.15 5.55
C ALA A 2 -21.19 61.65 5.30
N ALA A 3 -22.00 61.33 4.28
CA ALA A 3 -22.11 59.97 3.77
C ALA A 3 -20.78 59.43 3.19
N GLN A 4 -19.80 60.31 2.99
CA GLN A 4 -18.46 60.01 2.50
C GLN A 4 -17.58 59.30 3.54
N ASP A 5 -17.92 59.41 4.84
CA ASP A 5 -17.17 58.73 5.92
C ASP A 5 -17.72 57.32 6.22
N ILE A 6 -18.89 56.95 5.68
CA ILE A 6 -19.55 55.68 6.00
C ILE A 6 -18.79 54.49 5.41
N LEU A 7 -18.35 54.58 4.15
CA LEU A 7 -17.55 53.53 3.48
C LEU A 7 -16.24 53.22 4.22
N PRO A 8 -15.36 54.19 4.51
CA PRO A 8 -14.10 53.90 5.22
C PRO A 8 -14.35 53.36 6.63
N THR A 9 -15.43 53.77 7.30
CA THR A 9 -15.76 53.28 8.64
C THR A 9 -16.20 51.81 8.62
N ILE A 10 -17.01 51.38 7.64
CA ILE A 10 -17.39 49.96 7.47
C ILE A 10 -16.18 49.09 7.16
N ILE A 11 -15.25 49.57 6.32
CA ILE A 11 -14.01 48.87 6.01
C ILE A 11 -13.15 48.71 7.27
N LEU A 12 -13.02 49.75 8.08
CA LEU A 12 -12.25 49.71 9.33
C LEU A 12 -12.85 48.74 10.35
N ILE A 13 -14.18 48.72 10.49
CA ILE A 13 -14.90 47.75 11.35
C ILE A 13 -14.75 46.32 10.81
N GLY A 14 -14.79 46.12 9.49
CA GLY A 14 -14.60 44.82 8.85
C GLY A 14 -13.18 44.27 9.06
N ILE A 15 -12.16 45.12 8.93
CA ILE A 15 -10.77 44.78 9.24
C ILE A 15 -10.63 44.44 10.73
N LEU A 16 -11.18 45.27 11.62
CA LEU A 16 -11.15 45.02 13.06
C LEU A 16 -11.84 43.71 13.44
N TYR A 17 -12.97 43.39 12.79
CA TYR A 17 -13.67 42.13 12.97
C TYR A 17 -12.86 40.95 12.41
N ALA A 18 -12.19 41.10 11.27
CA ALA A 18 -11.32 40.06 10.73
C ALA A 18 -10.12 39.80 11.65
N LEU A 19 -9.48 40.85 12.18
CA LEU A 19 -8.43 40.73 13.19
C LEU A 19 -8.96 40.10 14.48
N TYR A 20 -10.14 40.50 14.96
CA TYR A 20 -10.75 39.91 16.15
C TYR A 20 -11.15 38.44 15.93
N LYS A 21 -11.70 38.10 14.77
CA LYS A 21 -12.10 36.73 14.39
C LYS A 21 -10.89 35.84 14.18
N TRP A 22 -9.77 36.40 13.73
CA TRP A 22 -8.50 35.70 13.59
C TRP A 22 -7.81 35.51 14.95
N LEU A 23 -7.77 36.55 15.79
CA LEU A 23 -7.14 36.52 17.10
C LEU A 23 -7.94 35.73 18.14
N THR A 24 -9.27 35.69 17.98
CA THR A 24 -10.23 34.94 18.80
C THR A 24 -10.74 33.70 18.07
N GLY A 25 -10.05 33.28 17.00
CA GLY A 25 -10.33 32.01 16.33
C GLY A 25 -10.26 30.86 17.34
N PRO A 26 -11.14 29.85 17.24
CA PRO A 26 -11.19 28.77 18.22
C PRO A 26 -9.83 28.07 18.25
N LYS A 27 -9.14 28.16 19.39
CA LYS A 27 -8.01 27.28 19.68
C LYS A 27 -8.60 25.88 19.82
N THR A 28 -8.72 25.15 18.73
CA THR A 28 -9.12 23.75 18.76
C THR A 28 -8.06 22.99 19.56
N PRO A 29 -8.44 22.12 20.50
CA PRO A 29 -7.48 21.30 21.23
C PRO A 29 -6.59 20.56 20.23
N SER A 30 -5.29 20.48 20.53
CA SER A 30 -4.32 19.79 19.70
C SER A 30 -4.73 18.33 19.55
N ASP A 31 -5.18 17.95 18.36
CA ASP A 31 -5.54 16.57 18.06
C ASP A 31 -4.28 15.70 18.15
N PRO A 32 -4.19 14.78 19.14
CA PRO A 32 -2.99 13.98 19.35
C PRO A 32 -2.79 12.95 18.24
N PHE A 33 -3.71 12.82 17.28
CA PHE A 33 -3.59 11.90 16.16
C PHE A 33 -3.23 12.60 14.83
N ARG A 34 -3.00 13.92 14.86
CA ARG A 34 -2.76 14.70 13.64
C ARG A 34 -1.50 14.25 12.91
N GLY A 35 -1.68 13.64 11.74
CA GLY A 35 -0.60 13.17 10.88
C GLY A 35 -0.18 11.72 11.13
N VAL A 36 -0.85 11.01 12.05
CA VAL A 36 -0.70 9.56 12.18
C VAL A 36 -1.62 8.90 11.17
N THR A 37 -1.07 8.06 10.30
CA THR A 37 -1.86 7.30 9.33
C THR A 37 -1.82 5.82 9.65
N ARG A 38 -2.90 5.10 9.31
CA ARG A 38 -2.98 3.64 9.45
C ARG A 38 -1.78 2.87 8.85
N PRO A 39 -1.29 3.16 7.63
CA PRO A 39 -0.14 2.45 7.09
C PRO A 39 1.16 2.70 7.88
N MET A 40 1.31 3.85 8.54
CA MET A 40 2.47 4.11 9.40
C MET A 40 2.43 3.21 10.64
N VAL A 41 1.26 3.09 11.27
CA VAL A 41 1.06 2.22 12.44
C VAL A 41 1.26 0.76 12.06
N GLU A 42 0.72 0.33 10.92
CA GLU A 42 0.82 -1.03 10.41
C GLU A 42 2.28 -1.42 10.11
N SER A 43 3.05 -0.52 9.49
CA SER A 43 4.48 -0.74 9.23
C SER A 43 5.26 -1.01 10.52
N VAL A 44 5.07 -0.18 11.55
CA VAL A 44 5.78 -0.32 12.84
C VAL A 44 5.31 -1.57 13.58
N THR A 45 4.00 -1.83 13.60
CA THR A 45 3.42 -3.01 14.28
C THR A 45 3.85 -4.32 13.60
N SER A 46 4.05 -4.32 12.28
CA SER A 46 4.55 -5.50 11.54
C SER A 46 6.03 -5.80 11.82
N ALA A 47 6.84 -4.77 12.07
CA ALA A 47 8.25 -4.92 12.41
C ALA A 47 8.44 -5.29 13.89
N PHE A 48 7.58 -4.78 14.76
CA PHE A 48 7.64 -4.93 16.22
C PHE A 48 6.28 -5.39 16.76
N PRO A 49 5.95 -6.69 16.65
CA PRO A 49 4.67 -7.23 17.12
C PRO A 49 4.56 -7.31 18.65
N ASP A 50 5.68 -7.18 19.36
CA ASP A 50 5.82 -7.17 20.81
C ASP A 50 5.51 -5.80 21.45
N VAL A 51 5.51 -4.73 20.65
CA VAL A 51 5.25 -3.37 21.10
C VAL A 51 3.76 -3.04 21.04
N SER A 52 3.23 -2.36 22.06
CA SER A 52 1.81 -2.03 22.13
C SER A 52 1.40 -1.00 21.07
N ILE A 53 0.23 -1.20 20.45
CA ILE A 53 -0.30 -0.30 19.42
C ILE A 53 -0.46 1.14 19.94
N GLU A 54 -0.83 1.29 21.22
CA GLU A 54 -1.00 2.59 21.87
C GLU A 54 0.32 3.36 21.96
N SER A 55 1.40 2.68 22.36
CA SER A 55 2.73 3.28 22.41
C SER A 55 3.24 3.63 21.01
N VAL A 56 2.93 2.80 20.00
CA VAL A 56 3.24 3.08 18.59
C VAL A 56 2.53 4.33 18.11
N VAL A 57 1.23 4.45 18.32
CA VAL A 57 0.43 5.61 17.90
C VAL A 57 0.87 6.87 18.65
N PHE A 58 1.16 6.76 19.95
CA PHE A 58 1.67 7.86 20.77
C PHE A 58 3.07 8.32 20.32
N SER A 59 3.96 7.41 19.97
CA SER A 59 5.28 7.78 19.44
C SER A 59 5.15 8.40 18.04
N LEU A 60 4.31 7.82 17.17
CA LEU A 60 4.04 8.33 15.84
C LEU A 60 3.41 9.73 15.85
N SER A 61 2.62 10.08 16.87
CA SER A 61 2.08 11.44 16.97
C SER A 61 3.15 12.49 17.26
N ARG A 62 4.24 12.09 17.95
CA ARG A 62 5.38 12.95 18.29
C ARG A 62 6.41 12.99 17.17
N THR A 63 6.79 11.84 16.61
CA THR A 63 7.83 11.74 15.58
C THR A 63 7.29 11.98 14.18
N ARG A 64 6.00 11.72 13.93
CA ARG A 64 5.33 11.74 12.63
C ARG A 64 6.01 10.90 11.54
N ASN A 65 6.85 9.96 11.94
CA ASN A 65 7.61 9.12 11.01
C ASN A 65 7.71 7.69 11.57
N PRO A 66 7.29 6.67 10.80
CA PRO A 66 7.43 5.28 11.21
C PRO A 66 8.90 4.86 11.33
N GLN A 67 9.80 5.36 10.46
CA GLN A 67 11.22 5.00 10.52
C GLN A 67 11.85 5.49 11.81
N THR A 68 11.69 6.77 12.16
CA THR A 68 12.23 7.31 13.41
C THR A 68 11.65 6.60 14.63
N THR A 69 10.37 6.19 14.56
CA THR A 69 9.76 5.38 15.62
C THR A 69 10.40 4.01 15.72
N SER A 70 10.69 3.35 14.59
CA SER A 70 11.44 2.09 14.54
C SER A 70 12.85 2.23 15.10
N GLU A 71 13.60 3.28 14.74
CA GLU A 71 14.94 3.53 15.29
C GLU A 71 14.90 3.71 16.81
N ILE A 72 13.90 4.44 17.34
CA ILE A 72 13.74 4.60 18.80
C ILE A 72 13.47 3.24 19.47
N ILE A 73 12.70 2.35 18.83
CA ILE A 73 12.45 1.00 19.34
C ILE A 73 13.74 0.19 19.35
N LEU A 74 14.56 0.29 18.31
CA LEU A 74 15.84 -0.42 18.21
C LEU A 74 16.85 0.11 19.24
N ASP A 75 16.94 1.43 19.42
CA ASP A 75 17.88 2.08 20.33
C ASP A 75 17.49 1.89 21.81
N ARG A 76 16.20 1.99 22.13
CA ARG A 76 15.70 1.96 23.52
C ARG A 76 15.11 0.63 23.94
N GLY A 77 14.88 -0.29 23.00
CA GLY A 77 14.17 -1.56 23.20
C GLY A 77 12.68 -1.40 23.53
N THR A 78 12.19 -0.20 23.81
CA THR A 78 10.81 0.07 24.25
C THR A 78 10.36 1.47 23.82
N LEU A 79 9.08 1.61 23.51
CA LEU A 79 8.46 2.92 23.26
C LEU A 79 8.08 3.61 24.57
N PRO A 80 8.02 4.96 24.59
CA PRO A 80 7.46 5.68 25.72
C PRO A 80 6.03 5.19 25.97
N ALA A 81 5.76 4.74 27.21
CA ALA A 81 4.45 4.28 27.60
C ALA A 81 3.43 5.39 27.34
N ALA A 82 2.40 5.06 26.54
CA ALA A 82 1.30 5.97 26.33
C ALA A 82 0.63 6.23 27.69
N PRO A 83 0.20 7.48 27.97
CA PRO A 83 -0.64 7.76 29.14
C PRO A 83 -1.85 6.82 29.13
N ALA A 84 -2.27 6.34 30.31
CA ALA A 84 -3.37 5.36 30.41
C ALA A 84 -4.71 5.86 29.84
N ASP A 85 -4.89 7.18 29.72
CA ASP A 85 -6.07 7.81 29.12
C ASP A 85 -6.00 7.91 27.58
N PHE A 86 -4.96 7.38 26.94
CA PHE A 86 -4.74 7.50 25.50
C PHE A 86 -5.61 6.50 24.72
N VAL A 87 -6.83 6.93 24.39
CA VAL A 87 -7.76 6.14 23.57
C VAL A 87 -7.38 6.24 22.10
N VAL A 88 -6.79 5.19 21.55
CA VAL A 88 -6.50 5.10 20.10
C VAL A 88 -7.80 4.95 19.31
N PRO A 89 -8.09 5.82 18.33
CA PRO A 89 -9.24 5.68 17.46
C PRO A 89 -9.20 4.39 16.65
N ASP A 90 -10.36 3.74 16.48
CA ASP A 90 -10.48 2.45 15.78
C ASP A 90 -9.96 2.48 14.32
N HIS A 91 -9.92 3.66 13.68
CA HIS A 91 -9.41 3.81 12.33
C HIS A 91 -7.87 3.70 12.23
N LEU A 92 -7.14 3.85 13.34
CA LEU A 92 -5.68 3.68 13.40
C LEU A 92 -5.27 2.28 13.83
N ARG A 93 -6.19 1.47 14.33
CA ARG A 93 -5.92 0.08 14.65
C ARG A 93 -5.71 -0.73 13.36
N PRO A 94 -4.58 -1.45 13.23
CA PRO A 94 -4.42 -2.41 12.15
C PRO A 94 -5.47 -3.52 12.33
N VAL A 95 -6.09 -3.95 11.22
CA VAL A 95 -6.96 -5.13 11.21
C VAL A 95 -6.03 -6.32 11.43
N ALA A 96 -5.89 -6.74 12.68
CA ALA A 96 -5.26 -8.00 13.00
C ALA A 96 -6.08 -9.09 12.32
N VAL A 97 -5.48 -9.79 11.35
CA VAL A 97 -5.97 -11.08 10.90
C VAL A 97 -5.83 -12.00 12.09
N ARG A 98 -6.87 -12.05 12.92
CA ARG A 98 -6.90 -12.89 14.11
C ARG A 98 -6.71 -14.32 13.64
N SER A 99 -5.58 -14.93 13.99
CA SER A 99 -5.44 -16.37 14.07
C SER A 99 -6.62 -16.88 14.88
N ALA A 100 -7.55 -17.57 14.22
CA ALA A 100 -8.77 -18.06 14.83
C ALA A 100 -8.41 -19.03 15.96
N THR A 101 -8.60 -18.61 17.21
CA THR A 101 -8.89 -19.55 18.29
C THR A 101 -10.29 -20.12 18.02
N PRO A 102 -10.46 -21.46 17.93
CA PRO A 102 -11.75 -22.04 17.65
C PRO A 102 -12.63 -21.92 18.89
N ALA A 103 -13.48 -20.90 18.92
CA ALA A 103 -14.62 -20.87 19.81
C ALA A 103 -15.77 -21.64 19.12
N SER A 104 -16.04 -22.83 19.64
CA SER A 104 -17.20 -23.63 19.27
C SER A 104 -18.49 -22.88 19.65
N SER A 105 -19.26 -22.46 18.66
CA SER A 105 -20.70 -22.22 18.80
C SER A 105 -21.39 -22.20 17.43
N SER A 106 -21.96 -23.36 17.11
CA SER A 106 -23.15 -23.65 16.29
C SER A 106 -23.89 -22.52 15.54
N SER A 107 -24.08 -22.77 14.22
CA SER A 107 -25.29 -22.58 13.37
C SER A 107 -25.99 -21.19 13.38
N THR A 108 -26.34 -20.52 12.28
CA THR A 108 -26.98 -20.96 11.02
C THR A 108 -27.06 -19.75 10.07
N ALA A 109 -27.03 -19.99 8.76
CA ALA A 109 -27.63 -19.18 7.68
C ALA A 109 -27.37 -17.65 7.58
N ALA A 110 -26.53 -17.26 6.61
CA ALA A 110 -26.68 -16.01 5.87
C ALA A 110 -26.19 -16.18 4.42
N THR A 111 -26.90 -17.01 3.67
CA THR A 111 -26.93 -16.92 2.22
C THR A 111 -27.95 -15.85 1.85
N ALA A 112 -27.53 -14.86 1.05
CA ALA A 112 -28.32 -13.86 0.31
C ALA A 112 -28.03 -12.39 0.68
N GLN A 113 -26.90 -11.86 0.18
CA GLN A 113 -26.89 -10.54 -0.46
C GLN A 113 -25.69 -10.39 -1.40
N ALA A 114 -25.65 -11.23 -2.43
CA ALA A 114 -24.88 -10.99 -3.64
C ALA A 114 -25.69 -10.02 -4.53
N ALA A 115 -25.65 -8.73 -4.22
CA ALA A 115 -26.13 -7.67 -5.09
C ALA A 115 -24.96 -7.10 -5.89
N ALA A 116 -24.91 -7.53 -7.15
CA ALA A 116 -24.08 -7.09 -8.27
C ALA A 116 -23.43 -5.69 -8.17
N VAL A 117 -22.20 -5.64 -7.67
CA VAL A 117 -21.19 -4.74 -8.23
C VAL A 117 -20.24 -5.64 -9.00
N LYS A 118 -20.37 -5.66 -10.33
CA LYS A 118 -19.37 -6.26 -11.23
C LYS A 118 -18.02 -5.70 -10.80
N GLN A 119 -17.22 -6.53 -10.14
CA GLN A 119 -15.86 -6.18 -9.75
C GLN A 119 -15.14 -5.82 -11.05
N GLN A 120 -14.95 -4.52 -11.31
CA GLN A 120 -14.31 -4.04 -12.53
C GLN A 120 -13.01 -4.80 -12.68
N SER A 121 -12.87 -5.48 -13.82
CA SER A 121 -11.72 -6.33 -14.03
C SER A 121 -10.47 -5.46 -13.92
N LEU A 122 -9.40 -6.01 -13.33
CA LEU A 122 -8.13 -5.28 -13.26
C LEU A 122 -7.65 -4.89 -14.67
N ILE A 123 -8.03 -5.66 -15.68
CA ILE A 123 -7.78 -5.39 -17.09
C ILE A 123 -8.42 -4.07 -17.52
N ASP A 124 -9.66 -3.81 -17.10
CA ASP A 124 -10.36 -2.55 -17.34
C ASP A 124 -9.77 -1.40 -16.52
N ARG A 125 -9.48 -1.63 -15.23
CA ARG A 125 -8.88 -0.61 -14.36
C ARG A 125 -7.52 -0.13 -14.86
N TYR A 126 -6.76 -1.01 -15.49
CA TYR A 126 -5.43 -0.71 -16.01
C TYR A 126 -5.38 -0.53 -17.54
N ASN A 127 -6.54 -0.46 -18.22
CA ASN A 127 -6.64 -0.28 -19.68
C ASN A 127 -5.76 -1.25 -20.50
N LEU A 128 -5.65 -2.51 -20.06
CA LEU A 128 -4.76 -3.51 -20.67
C LEU A 128 -5.37 -4.21 -21.89
N SER A 129 -6.60 -3.86 -22.27
CA SER A 129 -7.38 -4.49 -23.33
C SER A 129 -6.72 -4.37 -24.71
N SER A 130 -6.00 -3.28 -25.00
CA SER A 130 -5.35 -3.07 -26.31
C SER A 130 -4.15 -3.99 -26.55
N ARG A 131 -3.48 -4.44 -25.48
CA ARG A 131 -2.31 -5.33 -25.58
C ARG A 131 -2.69 -6.80 -25.77
N LEU A 132 -3.87 -7.19 -25.29
CA LEU A 132 -4.40 -8.54 -25.49
C LEU A 132 -4.76 -8.81 -26.97
N ALA A 133 -5.22 -7.78 -27.68
CA ALA A 133 -5.48 -7.85 -29.11
C ALA A 133 -4.18 -7.93 -29.94
N GLY A 134 -3.11 -7.27 -29.48
CA GLY A 134 -1.81 -7.26 -30.15
C GLY A 134 -1.04 -8.60 -30.07
N ASP A 135 -1.14 -9.32 -28.95
CA ASP A 135 -0.48 -10.63 -28.77
C ASP A 135 -1.25 -11.78 -29.44
N SER A 136 -2.57 -11.65 -29.58
CA SER A 136 -3.41 -12.66 -30.28
C SER A 136 -3.13 -12.71 -31.79
N ALA A 137 -2.61 -11.63 -32.38
CA ALA A 137 -2.17 -11.56 -33.77
C ALA A 137 -0.69 -11.96 -33.98
N LYS A 138 0.06 -12.22 -32.91
CA LYS A 138 1.50 -12.54 -32.95
C LYS A 138 1.83 -13.93 -32.37
N ALA A 139 0.86 -14.85 -32.39
CA ALA A 139 1.05 -16.25 -32.00
C ALA A 139 1.17 -17.22 -33.19
N SER A 140 1.24 -16.73 -34.44
CA SER A 140 1.37 -17.56 -35.66
C SER A 140 2.51 -17.16 -36.60
N ALA A 141 3.64 -16.67 -36.07
CA ALA A 141 4.86 -16.52 -36.84
C ALA A 141 6.10 -16.53 -35.94
N SER A 142 6.76 -17.68 -35.86
CA SER A 142 8.20 -17.72 -35.63
C SER A 142 8.85 -17.77 -37.03
N PRO A 143 9.81 -16.90 -37.34
CA PRO A 143 11.20 -17.37 -37.34
C PRO A 143 12.24 -16.36 -36.85
N GLU A 144 13.22 -16.91 -36.12
CA GLU A 144 14.67 -16.62 -36.05
C GLU A 144 15.27 -15.22 -35.77
N PRO A 145 16.46 -15.18 -35.11
CA PRO A 145 17.12 -13.97 -34.65
C PRO A 145 18.05 -13.34 -35.71
N PRO A 146 18.17 -12.00 -35.78
CA PRO A 146 19.31 -11.35 -36.41
C PRO A 146 20.37 -10.90 -35.40
N THR A 147 21.60 -11.20 -35.77
CA THR A 147 22.87 -10.88 -35.14
C THR A 147 23.38 -9.47 -35.51
N SER A 148 24.46 -9.06 -34.84
CA SER A 148 25.36 -7.91 -35.09
C SER A 148 24.88 -6.55 -34.55
N GLY A 149 25.69 -5.71 -33.92
CA GLY A 149 27.12 -5.62 -33.58
C GLY A 149 27.26 -4.25 -32.86
N GLY A 150 28.13 -3.95 -31.91
CA GLY A 150 29.54 -4.25 -31.71
C GLY A 150 30.17 -2.93 -31.22
N GLY A 151 31.06 -2.96 -30.21
CA GLY A 151 31.94 -1.83 -29.92
C GLY A 151 32.30 -1.54 -28.46
N SER A 152 33.50 -2.00 -28.09
CA SER A 152 34.45 -1.40 -27.12
C SER A 152 34.13 -1.51 -25.62
N GLY A 153 34.98 -2.00 -24.73
CA GLY A 153 36.42 -2.26 -24.83
C GLY A 153 37.16 -1.69 -23.61
N VAL A 154 37.46 -2.57 -22.65
CA VAL A 154 38.68 -2.59 -21.78
C VAL A 154 38.89 -1.50 -20.70
N SER A 155 38.82 -1.95 -19.45
CA SER A 155 39.97 -2.01 -18.50
C SER A 155 39.60 -2.94 -17.33
N SER A 156 39.90 -4.23 -17.44
CA SER A 156 41.03 -4.92 -16.79
C SER A 156 41.30 -4.53 -15.34
N GLY A 157 41.00 -5.45 -14.40
CA GLY A 157 41.53 -5.39 -13.04
C GLY A 157 40.90 -6.34 -12.02
N VAL A 158 41.33 -7.60 -12.03
CA VAL A 158 41.39 -8.55 -10.89
C VAL A 158 40.09 -9.24 -10.44
N ALA A 159 40.21 -10.57 -10.37
CA ALA A 159 39.21 -11.52 -9.93
C ALA A 159 39.01 -11.51 -8.40
N THR A 160 37.75 -11.47 -7.96
CA THR A 160 37.30 -11.98 -6.66
C THR A 160 35.97 -12.71 -6.86
N PRO A 161 35.87 -14.01 -6.50
CA PRO A 161 34.63 -14.75 -6.56
C PRO A 161 33.85 -14.52 -5.27
N SER A 162 32.79 -13.71 -5.33
CA SER A 162 31.60 -13.71 -4.44
C SER A 162 31.01 -12.30 -4.39
N SER A 163 30.24 -11.96 -5.42
CA SER A 163 29.15 -11.02 -5.24
C SER A 163 27.87 -11.81 -5.38
N ILE A 164 27.35 -12.25 -4.23
CA ILE A 164 25.91 -12.45 -4.05
C ILE A 164 25.23 -11.33 -4.83
N ALA A 165 24.41 -11.70 -5.82
CA ALA A 165 23.71 -10.78 -6.70
C ALA A 165 23.07 -9.69 -5.84
N SER A 166 23.75 -8.56 -5.76
CA SER A 166 23.39 -7.43 -4.93
C SER A 166 22.03 -6.99 -5.43
N GLY A 167 20.99 -7.24 -4.63
CA GLY A 167 19.66 -6.71 -4.86
C GLY A 167 19.82 -5.22 -5.10
N LYS A 168 19.80 -4.81 -6.36
CA LYS A 168 19.91 -3.42 -6.78
C LYS A 168 18.53 -2.85 -6.49
N TRP A 169 18.30 -2.42 -5.24
CA TRP A 169 17.13 -1.63 -4.91
C TRP A 169 17.28 -0.36 -5.76
N GLU A 170 16.36 -0.17 -6.71
CA GLU A 170 16.42 0.95 -7.66
C GLU A 170 16.63 2.27 -6.88
N ALA A 171 17.55 3.11 -7.36
CA ALA A 171 18.04 4.28 -6.62
C ALA A 171 17.02 5.43 -6.59
N THR A 172 16.13 5.49 -7.57
CA THR A 172 15.04 6.46 -7.64
C THR A 172 13.71 5.82 -7.23
N ARG A 173 12.79 6.66 -6.75
CA ARG A 173 11.45 6.20 -6.34
C ARG A 173 10.68 5.66 -7.55
N GLU A 174 10.79 6.35 -8.68
CA GLU A 174 10.07 6.06 -9.91
C GLU A 174 10.48 4.70 -10.48
N ASP A 175 11.77 4.38 -10.46
CA ASP A 175 12.30 3.13 -11.00
C ASP A 175 11.94 1.96 -10.07
N ARG A 176 11.97 2.17 -8.74
CA ARG A 176 11.46 1.19 -7.76
C ARG A 176 9.97 0.90 -7.95
N GLU A 177 9.16 1.91 -8.22
CA GLU A 177 7.74 1.71 -8.50
C GLU A 177 7.52 0.92 -9.81
N LYS A 178 8.32 1.16 -10.85
CA LYS A 178 8.27 0.40 -12.11
C LYS A 178 8.67 -1.05 -11.92
N ASP A 179 9.77 -1.32 -11.22
CA ASP A 179 10.25 -2.68 -10.97
C ASP A 179 9.24 -3.48 -10.12
N LEU A 180 8.63 -2.86 -9.10
CA LEU A 180 7.57 -3.50 -8.32
C LEU A 180 6.32 -3.79 -9.17
N ARG A 181 5.95 -2.90 -10.09
CA ARG A 181 4.84 -3.15 -11.04
C ARG A 181 5.18 -4.29 -11.99
N ALA A 182 6.37 -4.28 -12.60
CA ALA A 182 6.82 -5.34 -13.50
C ALA A 182 6.89 -6.73 -12.82
N ARG A 183 7.36 -6.79 -11.58
CA ARG A 183 7.38 -8.04 -10.79
C ARG A 183 5.96 -8.54 -10.46
N LYS A 184 5.05 -7.63 -10.08
CA LYS A 184 3.63 -7.96 -9.86
C LYS A 184 2.96 -8.49 -11.12
N GLU A 185 3.21 -7.83 -12.26
CA GLU A 185 2.68 -8.25 -13.56
C GLU A 185 3.15 -9.66 -13.95
N ARG A 186 4.45 -9.96 -13.79
CA ARG A 186 4.99 -11.31 -14.02
C ARG A 186 4.34 -12.36 -13.14
N MET A 187 4.20 -12.08 -11.85
CA MET A 187 3.58 -13.01 -10.91
C MET A 187 2.11 -13.28 -11.24
N ILE A 188 1.35 -12.26 -11.64
CA ILE A 188 -0.07 -12.40 -12.00
C ILE A 188 -0.22 -13.26 -13.26
N LEU A 189 0.65 -13.08 -14.26
CA LEU A 189 0.63 -13.90 -15.47
C LEU A 189 0.95 -15.36 -15.19
N GLU A 190 1.97 -15.62 -14.37
CA GLU A 190 2.34 -16.98 -13.96
C GLU A 190 1.24 -17.65 -13.13
N ALA A 191 0.64 -16.92 -12.18
CA ALA A 191 -0.47 -17.43 -11.38
C ALA A 191 -1.66 -17.84 -12.24
N ARG A 192 -2.02 -17.03 -13.25
CA ARG A 192 -3.11 -17.36 -14.17
C ARG A 192 -2.80 -18.59 -15.03
N ARG A 193 -1.57 -18.71 -15.55
CA ARG A 193 -1.14 -19.91 -16.28
C ARG A 193 -1.24 -21.15 -15.39
N LYS A 194 -0.76 -21.06 -14.16
CA LYS A 194 -0.79 -22.17 -13.19
C LYS A 194 -2.21 -22.60 -12.81
N ILE A 195 -3.18 -21.67 -12.76
CA ILE A 195 -4.58 -22.01 -12.48
C ILE A 195 -5.21 -22.75 -13.67
N LEU A 196 -5.01 -22.25 -14.90
CA LEU A 196 -5.55 -22.91 -16.10
C LEU A 196 -4.98 -24.33 -16.29
N GLU A 197 -3.69 -24.53 -16.02
CA GLU A 197 -3.08 -25.86 -16.06
C GLU A 197 -3.63 -26.80 -14.98
N LYS A 198 -3.96 -26.27 -13.79
CA LYS A 198 -4.59 -27.05 -12.72
C LYS A 198 -6.02 -27.43 -13.09
N GLU A 199 -6.81 -26.49 -13.58
CA GLU A 199 -8.19 -26.74 -14.04
C GLU A 199 -8.22 -27.79 -15.17
N ALA A 200 -7.27 -27.72 -16.12
CA ALA A 200 -7.16 -28.73 -17.17
C ALA A 200 -6.78 -30.11 -16.63
N LYS A 201 -5.86 -30.19 -15.66
CA LYS A 201 -5.47 -31.46 -15.01
C LYS A 201 -6.59 -32.05 -14.17
N GLU A 202 -7.33 -31.22 -13.43
CA GLU A 202 -8.48 -31.65 -12.63
C GLU A 202 -9.64 -32.12 -13.53
N ALA A 203 -9.89 -31.45 -14.66
CA ALA A 203 -10.86 -31.89 -15.66
C ALA A 203 -10.46 -33.23 -16.31
N ALA A 204 -9.18 -33.42 -16.64
CA ALA A 204 -8.68 -34.70 -17.16
C ALA A 204 -8.78 -35.83 -16.13
N ALA A 205 -8.41 -35.57 -14.87
CA ALA A 205 -8.53 -36.54 -13.79
C ALA A 205 -9.99 -36.90 -13.47
N ALA A 206 -10.92 -35.95 -13.60
CA ALA A 206 -12.34 -36.21 -13.48
C ALA A 206 -12.87 -37.07 -14.64
N ALA A 207 -12.39 -36.85 -15.87
CA ALA A 207 -12.75 -37.64 -17.04
C ALA A 207 -12.19 -39.08 -16.98
N ASP A 208 -10.97 -39.27 -16.47
CA ASP A 208 -10.37 -40.60 -16.30
C ASP A 208 -11.10 -41.42 -15.21
N LYS A 209 -11.54 -40.78 -14.12
CA LYS A 209 -12.38 -41.43 -13.10
C LYS A 209 -13.74 -41.85 -13.64
N ALA A 210 -14.39 -41.02 -14.46
CA ALA A 210 -15.69 -41.33 -15.06
C ALA A 210 -15.64 -42.45 -16.11
N LYS A 211 -14.45 -42.85 -16.58
CA LYS A 211 -14.26 -43.95 -17.54
C LYS A 211 -13.83 -45.27 -16.87
N ALA A 212 -13.50 -45.21 -15.58
CA ALA A 212 -13.10 -46.36 -14.77
C ALA A 212 -14.25 -46.94 -13.93
N GLU A 213 -15.36 -46.22 -13.83
CA GLU A 213 -16.68 -46.73 -13.40
C GLU A 213 -17.48 -47.24 -14.60
#